data_AF-A0A9E0MPU3-F1
#
_entry.id   AF-A0A9E0MPU3-F1
#
_cell.length_a   1.000
_cell.length_b   1.000
_cell.length_c   1.000
_cell.angle_alpha   90.00
_cell.angle_beta   90.00
_cell.angle_gamma   90.00
#
_symmetry.space_group_name_H-M   'P 1'
#
loop_
_entity.id
_entity.type
_entity.pdbx_description
1 polymer ?
#
loop_
_entity_poly.entity_id
_entity_poly.type
_entity_poly.pdbx_seq_one_letter_code
_entity_poly.pdbx_strand_id
1 'polypeptide(L)'
;MPPVLVSNNSELLRHLGAPGFRRLEIEPRVASSGDEAWALFDQLRPPLAILDAEMAGISGSDLTAKIKAVAPATRVVLVVGKRLSGEQMRRLGSSGCDEVLVAPMSADELYDVVTIELGLPRRGAERYRLELIAGGAALDASVSNLSMDGARVLSRVPLTEGAAVAVRIALETDGSSLEIPARIVWAQQAPGKTVAGVGFTELDESARRMLSRLTQWEIVHDTQRTRVVLKGDFTEATRFDDLAPEMVGRIDFDVAQVTYMNSLGVRAWCEFLRAAPIQGYEFHACSVPFVLQASMVADVVGRGTVTSFFAPYHCDSCDHQEERLLQSAAVLAAGMVAPTFACPKCDGLLALDDLPERYFAFLQPDG
;
A
#
# COMPACT_ATOMS: atom_id res chain seq x y z
N MET A 1 9.87 -0.25 -21.19
CA MET A 1 10.16 -0.58 -19.78
C MET A 1 10.87 0.62 -19.17
N PRO A 2 10.36 1.26 -18.09
CA PRO A 2 11.09 2.35 -17.44
C PRO A 2 12.45 1.85 -16.93
N PRO A 3 13.55 2.57 -17.21
CA PRO A 3 14.86 2.22 -16.66
C PRO A 3 14.86 2.51 -15.15
N VAL A 4 15.41 1.59 -14.36
CA VAL A 4 15.63 1.78 -12.92
C VAL A 4 17.12 1.73 -12.67
N LEU A 5 17.70 2.81 -12.14
CA LEU A 5 19.11 2.79 -11.74
C LEU A 5 19.26 2.02 -10.43
N VAL A 6 20.18 1.05 -10.38
CA VAL A 6 20.36 0.19 -9.21
C VAL A 6 21.85 0.11 -8.85
N SER A 7 22.20 0.19 -7.58
CA SER A 7 23.57 -0.12 -7.16
C SER A 7 23.88 -1.61 -7.36
N ASN A 8 25.17 -1.94 -7.50
CA ASN A 8 25.63 -3.32 -7.64
C ASN A 8 25.60 -4.07 -6.30
N ASN A 9 24.38 -4.27 -5.79
CA ASN A 9 24.07 -4.98 -4.57
C ASN A 9 23.47 -6.35 -4.91
N SER A 10 24.15 -7.43 -4.51
CA SER A 10 23.78 -8.80 -4.88
C SER A 10 22.37 -9.18 -4.42
N GLU A 11 21.90 -8.63 -3.30
CA GLU A 11 20.56 -8.86 -2.79
C GLU A 11 19.50 -8.15 -3.65
N LEU A 12 19.70 -6.86 -3.96
CA LEU A 12 18.82 -6.12 -4.87
C LEU A 12 18.72 -6.83 -6.22
N LEU A 13 19.86 -7.21 -6.81
CA LEU A 13 19.90 -7.86 -8.11
C LEU A 13 19.20 -9.22 -8.10
N ARG A 14 19.38 -10.00 -7.02
CA ARG A 14 18.68 -11.27 -6.82
C ARG A 14 17.17 -11.07 -6.77
N HIS A 15 16.68 -10.09 -6.01
CA HIS A 15 15.25 -9.83 -5.88
C HIS A 15 14.64 -9.28 -7.17
N LEU A 16 15.27 -8.29 -7.81
CA LEU A 16 14.81 -7.73 -9.08
C LEU A 16 14.81 -8.76 -10.22
N GLY A 17 15.68 -9.76 -10.16
CA GLY A 17 15.70 -10.89 -11.10
C GLY A 17 14.60 -11.93 -10.88
N ALA A 18 13.88 -11.88 -9.75
CA ALA A 18 12.86 -12.86 -9.40
C ALA A 18 11.60 -12.73 -10.29
N PRO A 19 10.87 -13.83 -10.54
CA PRO A 19 9.69 -13.83 -11.42
C PRO A 19 8.64 -12.76 -11.08
N GLY A 20 8.44 -12.47 -9.79
CA GLY A 20 7.47 -11.47 -9.32
C GLY A 20 7.76 -10.04 -9.81
N PHE A 21 9.02 -9.68 -10.06
CA PHE A 21 9.41 -8.35 -10.57
C PHE A 21 9.32 -8.24 -12.09
N ARG A 22 9.32 -9.37 -12.82
CA ARG A 22 9.18 -9.36 -14.28
C ARG A 22 7.86 -8.73 -14.74
N ARG A 23 6.80 -8.89 -13.94
CA ARG A 23 5.48 -8.31 -14.20
C ARG A 23 5.44 -6.78 -14.07
N LEU A 24 6.43 -6.18 -13.40
CA LEU A 24 6.52 -4.72 -13.29
C LEU A 24 7.06 -4.07 -14.57
N GLU A 25 7.57 -4.87 -15.51
CA GLU A 25 8.12 -4.39 -16.78
C GLU A 25 9.19 -3.28 -16.57
N ILE A 26 10.01 -3.39 -15.52
CA ILE A 26 11.12 -2.48 -15.21
C ILE A 26 12.45 -3.01 -15.77
N GLU A 27 13.36 -2.10 -16.16
CA GLU A 27 14.68 -2.47 -16.69
C GLU A 27 15.80 -1.98 -15.74
N PRO A 28 16.37 -2.86 -14.89
CA PRO A 28 17.46 -2.50 -14.00
C PRO A 28 18.74 -2.12 -14.78
N ARG A 29 19.33 -0.98 -14.43
CA ARG A 29 20.61 -0.48 -14.95
C ARG A 29 21.58 -0.36 -13.79
N VAL A 30 22.55 -1.27 -13.76
CA VAL A 30 23.42 -1.48 -12.60
C VAL A 30 24.63 -0.54 -12.64
N ALA A 31 24.94 0.09 -11.51
CA ALA A 31 26.16 0.86 -11.31
C ALA A 31 26.98 0.29 -10.14
N SER A 32 28.30 0.16 -10.32
CA SER A 32 29.23 -0.34 -9.31
C SER A 32 29.89 0.76 -8.47
N SER A 33 29.66 2.03 -8.80
CA SER A 33 30.18 3.20 -8.08
C SER A 33 29.25 4.40 -8.22
N GLY A 34 29.39 5.41 -7.37
CA GLY A 34 28.59 6.63 -7.46
C GLY A 34 28.84 7.44 -8.72
N ASP A 35 30.08 7.42 -9.22
CA ASP A 35 30.46 8.10 -10.47
C ASP A 35 29.78 7.44 -11.68
N GLU A 36 29.79 6.10 -11.74
CA GLU A 36 29.07 5.33 -12.77
C GLU A 36 27.56 5.54 -12.66
N ALA A 37 27.02 5.54 -11.43
CA ALA A 37 25.61 5.78 -11.18
C ALA A 37 25.17 7.18 -11.67
N TRP A 38 25.99 8.21 -11.42
CA TRP A 38 25.75 9.56 -11.94
C TRP A 38 25.79 9.59 -13.47
N ALA A 39 26.76 8.92 -14.11
CA ALA A 39 26.86 8.87 -15.57
C ALA A 39 25.63 8.18 -16.20
N LEU A 40 25.18 7.06 -15.64
CA LEU A 40 23.95 6.38 -16.07
C LEU A 40 22.71 7.25 -15.83
N PHE A 41 22.63 7.93 -14.69
CA PHE A 41 21.55 8.85 -14.39
C PHE A 41 21.49 10.01 -15.40
N ASP A 42 22.64 10.58 -15.75
CA ASP A 42 22.73 11.68 -16.70
C ASP A 42 22.28 11.30 -18.10
N GLN A 43 22.59 10.06 -18.51
CA GLN A 43 22.17 9.51 -19.79
C GLN A 43 20.69 9.13 -19.84
N LEU A 44 20.17 8.51 -18.77
CA LEU A 44 18.88 7.81 -18.80
C LEU A 44 17.74 8.58 -18.16
N ARG A 45 18.03 9.50 -17.23
CA ARG A 45 17.04 10.19 -16.37
C ARG A 45 15.94 9.24 -15.87
N PRO A 46 16.30 8.16 -15.17
CA PRO A 46 15.33 7.15 -14.74
C PRO A 46 14.29 7.75 -13.79
N PRO A 47 13.03 7.27 -13.82
CA PRO A 47 12.02 7.65 -12.84
C PRO A 47 12.32 7.13 -11.43
N LEU A 48 13.12 6.07 -11.29
CA LEU A 48 13.51 5.48 -10.00
C LEU A 48 15.00 5.13 -9.97
N ALA A 49 15.65 5.46 -8.85
CA ALA A 49 16.98 4.98 -8.49
C ALA A 49 16.94 4.27 -7.13
N ILE A 50 17.55 3.09 -7.02
CA ILE A 50 17.69 2.31 -5.78
C ILE A 50 19.19 2.15 -5.51
N LEU A 51 19.71 2.91 -4.56
CA LEU A 51 21.16 3.06 -4.37
C LEU A 51 21.56 2.67 -2.95
N ASP A 52 22.67 1.95 -2.78
CA ASP A 52 23.29 1.84 -1.47
C ASP A 52 23.68 3.24 -0.97
N ALA A 53 23.38 3.55 0.30
CA ALA A 53 23.72 4.85 0.89
C ALA A 53 25.23 5.08 0.93
N GLU A 54 26.00 4.00 1.11
CA GLU A 54 27.46 3.96 1.06
C GLU A 54 27.92 3.26 -0.23
N MET A 55 28.68 3.97 -1.06
CA MET A 55 29.20 3.48 -2.33
C MET A 55 30.62 4.01 -2.55
N ALA A 56 31.40 3.32 -3.38
CA ALA A 56 32.70 3.84 -3.81
C ALA A 56 32.53 5.11 -4.67
N GLY A 57 33.42 6.09 -4.47
CA GLY A 57 33.35 7.39 -5.12
C GLY A 57 32.32 8.30 -4.44
N ILE A 58 31.37 8.83 -5.22
CA ILE A 58 30.23 9.55 -4.67
C ILE A 58 29.37 8.58 -3.86
N SER A 59 29.04 8.90 -2.61
CA SER A 59 28.14 8.03 -1.83
C SER A 59 26.70 8.15 -2.34
N GLY A 60 25.86 7.15 -2.05
CA GLY A 60 24.44 7.20 -2.43
C GLY A 60 23.73 8.43 -1.88
N SER A 61 23.94 8.79 -0.61
CA SER A 61 23.31 9.99 -0.02
C SER A 61 23.69 11.30 -0.73
N ASP A 62 24.96 11.49 -1.09
CA ASP A 62 25.40 12.69 -1.80
C ASP A 62 24.91 12.68 -3.26
N LEU A 63 24.89 11.50 -3.88
CA LEU A 63 24.35 11.32 -5.22
C LEU A 63 22.85 11.61 -5.26
N THR A 64 22.08 11.23 -4.23
CA THR A 64 20.67 11.57 -4.09
C THR A 64 20.46 13.07 -4.09
N ALA A 65 21.20 13.82 -3.26
CA ALA A 65 21.09 15.29 -3.21
C ALA A 65 21.38 15.90 -4.59
N LYS A 66 22.39 15.37 -5.29
CA LYS A 66 22.76 15.78 -6.65
C LYS A 66 21.66 15.48 -7.67
N ILE A 67 21.04 14.30 -7.61
CA ILE A 67 19.90 13.91 -8.46
C ILE A 67 18.72 14.83 -8.22
N LYS A 68 18.35 15.06 -6.95
CA LYS A 68 17.20 15.89 -6.57
C LYS A 68 17.36 17.34 -7.01
N ALA A 69 18.57 17.87 -6.98
CA ALA A 69 18.86 19.22 -7.47
C ALA A 69 18.60 19.41 -8.98
N VAL A 70 18.75 18.36 -9.80
CA VAL A 70 18.59 18.47 -11.26
C VAL A 70 17.30 17.85 -11.79
N ALA A 71 16.72 16.89 -11.06
CA ALA A 71 15.52 16.15 -11.45
C ALA A 71 14.72 15.77 -10.18
N PRO A 72 14.02 16.75 -9.57
CA PRO A 72 13.29 16.53 -8.32
C PRO A 72 12.21 15.43 -8.42
N ALA A 73 11.70 15.18 -9.64
CA ALA A 73 10.70 14.15 -9.91
C ALA A 73 11.26 12.70 -9.92
N THR A 74 12.58 12.50 -10.07
CA THR A 74 13.17 11.16 -9.95
C THR A 74 13.03 10.69 -8.52
N ARG A 75 12.43 9.51 -8.33
CA ARG A 75 12.32 8.86 -7.03
C ARG A 75 13.62 8.16 -6.69
N VAL A 76 14.09 8.29 -5.46
CA VAL A 76 15.37 7.75 -4.99
C VAL A 76 15.15 7.02 -3.67
N VAL A 77 15.40 5.71 -3.70
CA VAL A 77 15.37 4.81 -2.55
C VAL A 77 16.81 4.56 -2.11
N LEU A 78 17.11 4.81 -0.83
CA LEU A 78 18.43 4.51 -0.26
C LEU A 78 18.43 3.19 0.49
N VAL A 79 19.39 2.32 0.19
CA VAL A 79 19.63 1.06 0.91
C VAL A 79 20.69 1.28 1.98
N VAL A 80 20.34 0.98 3.22
CA VAL A 80 21.21 1.16 4.40
C VAL A 80 21.44 -0.16 5.14
N GLY A 81 22.51 -0.24 5.92
CA GLY A 81 22.73 -1.36 6.83
C GLY A 81 21.90 -1.25 8.12
N LYS A 82 21.77 -2.36 8.85
CA LYS A 82 21.06 -2.45 10.15
C LYS A 82 21.55 -1.51 11.26
N ARG A 83 22.74 -0.94 11.13
CA ARG A 83 23.32 -0.01 12.10
C ARG A 83 23.79 1.23 11.38
N LEU A 84 23.27 2.37 11.79
CA LEU A 84 23.66 3.68 11.28
C LEU A 84 24.37 4.45 12.38
N SER A 85 25.49 5.09 12.05
CA SER A 85 26.08 6.10 12.91
C SER A 85 25.23 7.37 12.91
N GLY A 86 25.38 8.22 13.94
CA GLY A 86 24.68 9.50 13.97
C GLY A 86 25.04 10.43 12.79
N GLU A 87 26.23 10.25 12.20
CA GLU A 87 26.60 10.95 10.97
C GLU A 87 25.83 10.42 9.75
N GLN A 88 25.72 9.11 9.62
CA GLN A 88 24.96 8.47 8.53
C GLN A 88 23.48 8.86 8.60
N MET A 89 22.88 8.91 9.79
CA MET A 89 21.50 9.38 9.97
C MET A 89 21.32 10.83 9.51
N ARG A 90 22.25 11.73 9.87
CA ARG A 90 22.19 13.14 9.42
C ARG A 90 22.30 13.27 7.90
N ARG A 91 23.22 12.52 7.28
CA ARG A 91 23.38 12.51 5.82
C ARG A 91 22.16 11.95 5.12
N LEU A 92 21.56 10.88 5.67
CA LEU A 92 20.33 10.30 5.15
C LEU A 92 19.18 11.31 5.17
N GLY A 93 18.94 11.95 6.33
CA GLY A 93 17.85 12.93 6.48
C GLY A 93 18.02 14.20 5.63
N SER A 94 19.26 14.56 5.26
CA SER A 94 19.52 15.72 4.39
C SER A 94 19.68 15.36 2.91
N SER A 95 19.65 14.08 2.55
CA SER A 95 19.86 13.63 1.18
C SER A 95 18.70 13.97 0.23
N GLY A 96 17.48 14.13 0.78
CA GLY A 96 16.27 14.29 0.01
C GLY A 96 15.76 12.98 -0.62
N CYS A 97 16.19 11.81 -0.14
CA CYS A 97 15.65 10.53 -0.60
C CYS A 97 14.15 10.42 -0.33
N ASP A 98 13.43 9.68 -1.18
CA ASP A 98 11.99 9.49 -1.05
C ASP A 98 11.64 8.33 -0.11
N GLU A 99 12.55 7.34 0.03
CA GLU A 99 12.36 6.15 0.86
C GLU A 99 13.71 5.52 1.25
N VAL A 100 13.71 4.73 2.31
CA VAL A 100 14.86 4.01 2.86
C VAL A 100 14.53 2.53 3.04
N LEU A 101 15.37 1.66 2.48
CA LEU A 101 15.33 0.21 2.69
C LEU A 101 16.50 -0.24 3.57
N VAL A 102 16.25 -1.16 4.51
CA VAL A 102 17.31 -1.72 5.35
C VAL A 102 17.70 -3.10 4.85
N ALA A 103 18.98 -3.30 4.56
CA ALA A 103 19.53 -4.60 4.22
C ALA A 103 19.84 -5.45 5.47
N PRO A 104 19.60 -6.78 5.45
CA PRO A 104 18.91 -7.50 4.38
C PRO A 104 17.41 -7.22 4.34
N MET A 105 16.89 -7.03 3.13
CA MET A 105 15.45 -6.87 2.86
C MET A 105 14.85 -8.11 2.20
N SER A 106 13.56 -8.32 2.38
CA SER A 106 12.78 -9.32 1.69
C SER A 106 12.45 -8.90 0.24
N ALA A 107 12.07 -9.89 -0.57
CA ALA A 107 11.59 -9.63 -1.94
C ALA A 107 10.31 -8.79 -1.95
N ASP A 108 9.45 -8.96 -0.94
CA ASP A 108 8.18 -8.26 -0.83
C ASP A 108 8.35 -6.81 -0.38
N GLU A 109 9.25 -6.52 0.56
CA GLU A 109 9.59 -5.13 0.93
C GLU A 109 10.12 -4.35 -0.28
N LEU A 110 11.03 -4.93 -1.04
CA LEU A 110 11.53 -4.29 -2.27
C LEU A 110 10.42 -4.11 -3.31
N TYR A 111 9.52 -5.08 -3.45
CA TYR A 111 8.43 -5.01 -4.41
C TYR A 111 7.45 -3.89 -4.08
N ASP A 112 7.09 -3.77 -2.80
CA ASP A 112 6.16 -2.75 -2.31
C ASP A 112 6.74 -1.35 -2.51
N VAL A 113 8.01 -1.15 -2.17
CA VAL A 113 8.70 0.12 -2.39
C VAL A 113 8.75 0.46 -3.88
N VAL A 114 9.15 -0.48 -4.75
CA VAL A 114 9.20 -0.22 -6.19
C VAL A 114 7.82 0.13 -6.76
N THR A 115 6.76 -0.59 -6.35
CA THR A 115 5.41 -0.32 -6.85
C THR A 115 4.86 1.01 -6.39
N ILE A 116 5.05 1.36 -5.11
CA ILE A 116 4.65 2.67 -4.56
C ILE A 116 5.39 3.80 -5.26
N GLU A 117 6.72 3.70 -5.35
CA GLU A 117 7.56 4.77 -5.88
C GLU A 117 7.34 5.00 -7.38
N LEU A 118 6.99 3.97 -8.14
CA LEU A 118 6.64 4.10 -9.56
C LEU A 118 5.14 4.34 -9.80
N GLY A 119 4.31 4.37 -8.77
CA GLY A 119 2.85 4.46 -8.91
C GLY A 119 2.23 3.29 -9.68
N LEU A 120 2.85 2.11 -9.59
CA LEU A 120 2.37 0.89 -10.23
C LEU A 120 1.31 0.20 -9.35
N PRO A 121 0.37 -0.56 -9.95
CA PRO A 121 -0.57 -1.37 -9.18
C PRO A 121 0.17 -2.35 -8.27
N ARG A 122 -0.23 -2.44 -7.00
CA ARG A 122 0.28 -3.46 -6.06
C ARG A 122 -0.13 -4.86 -6.51
N ARG A 123 0.60 -5.89 -6.04
CA ARG A 123 0.18 -7.30 -6.19
C ARG A 123 -1.20 -7.49 -5.59
N GLY A 124 -1.98 -8.38 -6.19
CA GLY A 124 -3.38 -8.50 -5.85
C GLY A 124 -4.17 -7.69 -6.87
N ALA A 125 -4.72 -6.52 -6.51
CA ALA A 125 -5.57 -5.66 -7.33
C ALA A 125 -6.27 -6.37 -8.51
N GLU A 126 -7.09 -7.40 -8.22
CA GLU A 126 -7.91 -8.04 -9.25
C GLU A 126 -8.72 -6.97 -9.98
N ARG A 127 -8.49 -6.83 -11.29
CA ARG A 127 -9.17 -5.82 -12.10
C ARG A 127 -10.58 -6.30 -12.41
N TYR A 128 -11.53 -5.42 -12.22
CA TYR A 128 -12.94 -5.68 -12.52
C TYR A 128 -13.60 -4.43 -13.10
N ARG A 129 -14.68 -4.66 -13.85
CA ARG A 129 -15.58 -3.63 -14.35
C ARG A 129 -16.92 -3.75 -13.64
N LEU A 130 -17.50 -2.60 -13.31
CA LEU A 130 -18.83 -2.50 -12.73
C LEU A 130 -19.78 -1.80 -13.68
N GLU A 131 -20.99 -2.37 -13.83
CA GLU A 131 -22.07 -1.78 -14.61
C GLU A 131 -23.34 -1.73 -13.75
N LEU A 132 -24.05 -0.60 -13.79
CA LEU A 132 -25.39 -0.50 -13.22
C LEU A 132 -26.42 -0.91 -14.28
N ILE A 133 -27.22 -1.92 -13.97
CA ILE A 133 -28.22 -2.50 -14.88
C ILE A 133 -29.61 -2.10 -14.43
N ALA A 134 -30.44 -1.60 -15.36
CA ALA A 134 -31.85 -1.37 -15.12
C ALA A 134 -32.66 -1.80 -16.34
N GLY A 135 -33.76 -2.53 -16.13
CA GLY A 135 -34.58 -3.06 -17.23
C GLY A 135 -33.81 -3.98 -18.20
N GLY A 136 -32.75 -4.65 -17.72
CA GLY A 136 -31.92 -5.56 -18.53
C GLY A 136 -30.82 -4.88 -19.37
N ALA A 137 -30.68 -3.55 -19.30
CA ALA A 137 -29.64 -2.80 -20.01
C ALA A 137 -28.70 -2.08 -19.05
N ALA A 138 -27.43 -1.96 -19.46
CA ALA A 138 -26.47 -1.12 -18.75
C ALA A 138 -26.83 0.36 -18.90
N LEU A 139 -26.84 1.08 -17.78
CA LEU A 139 -27.05 2.52 -17.74
C LEU A 139 -25.74 3.27 -18.01
N ASP A 140 -25.85 4.52 -18.50
CA ASP A 140 -24.72 5.46 -18.53
C ASP A 140 -24.45 5.94 -17.10
N ALA A 141 -23.78 5.08 -16.33
CA ALA A 141 -23.44 5.27 -14.93
C ALA A 141 -22.10 4.60 -14.61
N SER A 142 -21.34 5.23 -13.71
CA SER A 142 -20.12 4.67 -13.14
C SER A 142 -20.33 4.33 -11.67
N VAL A 143 -19.83 3.19 -11.24
CA VAL A 143 -19.76 2.84 -9.82
C VAL A 143 -18.47 3.42 -9.24
N SER A 144 -18.61 4.29 -8.23
CA SER A 144 -17.49 4.98 -7.58
C SER A 144 -16.96 4.27 -6.33
N ASN A 145 -17.77 3.40 -5.73
CA ASN A 145 -17.41 2.63 -4.54
C ASN A 145 -18.30 1.38 -4.50
N LEU A 146 -17.70 0.23 -4.20
CA LEU A 146 -18.35 -1.05 -4.00
C LEU A 146 -18.03 -1.54 -2.58
N SER A 147 -19.06 -1.99 -1.86
CA SER A 147 -18.92 -2.60 -0.53
C SER A 147 -19.66 -3.94 -0.48
N MET A 148 -19.68 -4.57 0.69
CA MET A 148 -20.45 -5.80 0.91
C MET A 148 -21.95 -5.59 0.81
N ASP A 149 -22.47 -4.41 1.15
CA ASP A 149 -23.90 -4.15 1.25
C ASP A 149 -24.46 -3.38 0.06
N GLY A 150 -23.58 -2.83 -0.80
CA GLY A 150 -24.03 -2.01 -1.91
C GLY A 150 -22.93 -1.31 -2.66
N ALA A 151 -23.32 -0.25 -3.35
CA ALA A 151 -22.44 0.55 -4.17
C ALA A 151 -22.89 2.00 -4.22
N ARG A 152 -21.93 2.93 -4.33
CA ARG A 152 -22.20 4.32 -4.67
C ARG A 152 -22.03 4.52 -6.16
N VAL A 153 -23.04 5.07 -6.82
CA VAL A 153 -23.06 5.25 -8.27
C VAL A 153 -23.21 6.72 -8.66
N LEU A 154 -22.57 7.09 -9.76
CA LEU A 154 -22.78 8.35 -10.47
C LEU A 154 -23.40 8.01 -11.82
N SER A 155 -24.64 8.43 -12.05
CA SER A 155 -25.40 8.17 -13.26
C SER A 155 -25.63 9.47 -14.03
N ARG A 156 -25.50 9.45 -15.36
CA ARG A 156 -25.95 10.55 -16.24
C ARG A 156 -27.44 10.49 -16.53
N VAL A 157 -28.06 9.36 -16.24
CA VAL A 157 -29.51 9.15 -16.31
C VAL A 157 -30.12 9.38 -14.92
N PRO A 158 -31.32 9.99 -14.81
CA PRO A 158 -32.02 10.11 -13.53
C PRO A 158 -32.25 8.75 -12.86
N LEU A 159 -31.89 8.64 -11.58
CA LEU A 159 -32.22 7.49 -10.73
C LEU A 159 -33.25 7.88 -9.67
N THR A 160 -34.22 7.00 -9.44
CA THR A 160 -35.30 7.20 -8.46
C THR A 160 -35.10 6.28 -7.28
N GLU A 161 -35.25 6.81 -6.07
CA GLU A 161 -35.25 6.01 -4.85
C GLU A 161 -36.30 4.90 -4.92
N GLY A 162 -35.94 3.71 -4.44
CA GLY A 162 -36.76 2.52 -4.49
C GLY A 162 -36.73 1.77 -5.83
N ALA A 163 -36.13 2.31 -6.89
CA ALA A 163 -36.06 1.62 -8.18
C ALA A 163 -35.24 0.33 -8.11
N ALA A 164 -35.75 -0.73 -8.72
CA ALA A 164 -35.05 -2.00 -8.86
C ALA A 164 -33.96 -1.88 -9.92
N VAL A 165 -32.76 -2.30 -9.57
CA VAL A 165 -31.57 -2.30 -10.42
C VAL A 165 -30.77 -3.56 -10.15
N ALA A 166 -29.70 -3.79 -10.91
CA ALA A 166 -28.69 -4.76 -10.55
C ALA A 166 -27.31 -4.17 -10.76
N VAL A 167 -26.31 -4.67 -10.03
CA VAL A 167 -24.92 -4.33 -10.26
C VAL A 167 -24.26 -5.54 -10.90
N ARG A 168 -23.76 -5.39 -12.12
CA ARG A 168 -22.97 -6.41 -12.79
C ARG A 168 -21.50 -6.17 -12.52
N ILE A 169 -20.84 -7.21 -12.03
CA ILE A 169 -19.40 -7.26 -11.78
C ILE A 169 -18.80 -8.20 -12.81
N ALA A 170 -17.82 -7.74 -13.58
CA ALA A 170 -17.09 -8.56 -14.54
C ALA A 170 -15.60 -8.52 -14.23
N LEU A 171 -14.99 -9.67 -13.98
CA LEU A 171 -13.56 -9.78 -13.73
C LEU A 171 -12.81 -9.70 -15.06
N GLU A 172 -11.75 -8.90 -15.10
CA GLU A 172 -10.90 -8.80 -16.29
C GLU A 172 -9.91 -9.96 -16.40
N THR A 173 -9.69 -10.70 -15.31
CA THR A 173 -8.73 -11.80 -15.21
C THR A 173 -9.18 -13.05 -15.97
N ASP A 174 -10.43 -13.46 -15.80
CA ASP A 174 -11.00 -14.67 -16.40
C ASP A 174 -12.30 -14.44 -17.19
N GLY A 175 -12.78 -13.19 -17.25
CA GLY A 175 -14.02 -12.82 -17.94
C GLY A 175 -15.30 -13.29 -17.24
N SER A 176 -15.21 -13.88 -16.05
CA SER A 176 -16.39 -14.27 -15.28
C SER A 176 -17.18 -13.03 -14.85
N SER A 177 -18.50 -13.16 -14.81
CA SER A 177 -19.39 -12.06 -14.43
C SER A 177 -20.51 -12.52 -13.53
N LEU A 178 -20.88 -11.67 -12.59
CA LEU A 178 -22.02 -11.87 -11.70
C LEU A 178 -22.91 -10.63 -11.71
N GLU A 179 -24.21 -10.84 -11.76
CA GLU A 179 -25.20 -9.76 -11.64
C GLU A 179 -25.91 -9.88 -10.29
N ILE A 180 -25.78 -8.84 -9.46
CA ILE A 180 -26.30 -8.83 -8.09
C ILE A 180 -27.56 -7.95 -8.04
N PRO A 181 -28.74 -8.51 -7.70
CA PRO A 181 -29.96 -7.75 -7.54
C PRO A 181 -29.83 -6.67 -6.46
N ALA A 182 -30.33 -5.48 -6.74
CA ALA A 182 -30.18 -4.32 -5.89
C ALA A 182 -31.34 -3.33 -5.99
N ARG A 183 -31.33 -2.32 -5.13
CA ARG A 183 -32.30 -1.22 -5.14
C ARG A 183 -31.62 0.12 -4.89
N ILE A 184 -32.13 1.17 -5.53
CA ILE A 184 -31.72 2.54 -5.17
C ILE A 184 -32.24 2.85 -3.77
N VAL A 185 -31.35 3.09 -2.81
CA VAL A 185 -31.69 3.37 -1.41
C VAL A 185 -31.84 4.87 -1.15
N TRP A 186 -31.12 5.68 -1.92
CA TRP A 186 -31.24 7.14 -1.94
C TRP A 186 -30.71 7.67 -3.27
N ALA A 187 -31.19 8.84 -3.70
CA ALA A 187 -30.71 9.49 -4.92
C ALA A 187 -30.70 11.01 -4.76
N GLN A 188 -29.55 11.63 -5.05
CA GLN A 188 -29.36 13.08 -5.08
C GLN A 188 -29.19 13.55 -6.52
N GLN A 189 -30.14 14.35 -6.98
CA GLN A 189 -30.16 14.92 -8.33
C GLN A 189 -29.26 16.16 -8.40
N ALA A 190 -28.48 16.27 -9.47
CA ALA A 190 -27.72 17.45 -9.84
C ALA A 190 -27.81 17.68 -11.36
N PRO A 191 -27.50 18.89 -11.88
CA PRO A 191 -27.54 19.14 -13.31
C PRO A 191 -26.66 18.17 -14.09
N GLY A 192 -27.27 17.33 -14.93
CA GLY A 192 -26.59 16.34 -15.78
C GLY A 192 -26.03 15.12 -15.06
N LYS A 193 -26.30 14.93 -13.76
CA LYS A 193 -25.86 13.74 -13.00
C LYS A 193 -26.74 13.43 -11.79
N THR A 194 -26.92 12.16 -11.50
CA THR A 194 -27.49 11.66 -10.25
C THR A 194 -26.40 10.93 -9.46
N VAL A 195 -26.20 11.28 -8.20
CA VAL A 195 -25.43 10.45 -7.28
C VAL A 195 -26.43 9.62 -6.50
N ALA A 196 -26.26 8.30 -6.44
CA ALA A 196 -27.18 7.42 -5.74
C ALA A 196 -26.44 6.36 -4.92
N GLY A 197 -27.10 5.92 -3.85
CA GLY A 197 -26.74 4.72 -3.12
C GLY A 197 -27.55 3.56 -3.65
N VAL A 198 -26.87 2.47 -3.98
CA VAL A 198 -27.44 1.19 -4.41
C VAL A 198 -27.21 0.19 -3.29
N GLY A 199 -28.25 -0.46 -2.81
CA GLY A 199 -28.17 -1.50 -1.76
C GLY A 199 -28.49 -2.86 -2.34
N PHE A 200 -27.65 -3.86 -2.06
CA PHE A 200 -27.89 -5.24 -2.48
C PHE A 200 -29.06 -5.82 -1.72
N THR A 201 -29.98 -6.48 -2.43
CA THR A 201 -31.19 -7.03 -1.82
C THR A 201 -31.03 -8.49 -1.44
N GLU A 202 -30.39 -9.28 -2.32
CA GLU A 202 -30.14 -10.70 -2.10
C GLU A 202 -28.70 -11.03 -2.52
N LEU A 203 -27.93 -11.56 -1.57
CA LEU A 203 -26.57 -12.01 -1.79
C LEU A 203 -26.51 -13.52 -1.56
N ASP A 204 -26.41 -14.26 -2.66
CA ASP A 204 -26.07 -15.68 -2.62
C ASP A 204 -24.59 -15.88 -2.22
N GLU A 205 -24.21 -17.13 -1.97
CA GLU A 205 -22.84 -17.48 -1.57
C GLU A 205 -21.77 -17.10 -2.61
N SER A 206 -22.12 -17.08 -3.90
CA SER A 206 -21.21 -16.68 -4.97
C SER A 206 -20.96 -15.17 -4.94
N ALA A 207 -22.04 -14.39 -4.81
CA ALA A 207 -22.01 -12.94 -4.66
C ALA A 207 -21.23 -12.52 -3.42
N ARG A 208 -21.48 -13.17 -2.28
CA ARG A 208 -20.76 -12.88 -1.03
C ARG A 208 -19.26 -13.12 -1.19
N ARG A 209 -18.85 -14.27 -1.73
CA ARG A 209 -17.44 -14.58 -1.96
C ARG A 209 -16.78 -13.60 -2.93
N MET A 210 -17.45 -13.28 -4.04
CA MET A 210 -16.93 -12.31 -5.01
C MET A 210 -16.80 -10.91 -4.39
N LEU A 211 -17.83 -10.40 -3.74
CA LEU A 211 -17.78 -9.08 -3.09
C LEU A 211 -16.71 -9.03 -2.01
N SER A 212 -16.61 -10.07 -1.17
CA SER A 212 -15.58 -10.14 -0.13
C SER A 212 -14.18 -10.11 -0.75
N ARG A 213 -13.95 -10.86 -1.84
CA ARG A 213 -12.68 -10.86 -2.57
C ARG A 213 -12.33 -9.51 -3.19
N LEU A 214 -13.33 -8.79 -3.69
CA LEU A 214 -13.13 -7.51 -4.37
C LEU A 214 -13.03 -6.33 -3.41
N THR A 215 -13.71 -6.40 -2.25
CA THR A 215 -13.92 -5.25 -1.36
C THR A 215 -13.25 -5.38 0.00
N GLN A 216 -12.96 -6.59 0.49
CA GLN A 216 -12.41 -6.81 1.83
C GLN A 216 -11.01 -7.41 1.82
N TRP A 217 -10.75 -8.41 0.98
CA TRP A 217 -9.40 -8.98 0.88
C TRP A 217 -9.12 -9.70 -0.42
N GLU A 218 -7.86 -9.78 -0.79
CA GLU A 218 -7.41 -10.61 -1.90
C GLU A 218 -6.28 -11.54 -1.47
N ILE A 219 -6.41 -12.81 -1.84
CA ILE A 219 -5.49 -13.86 -1.44
C ILE A 219 -4.65 -14.26 -2.65
N VAL A 220 -3.33 -14.11 -2.52
CA VAL A 220 -2.35 -14.47 -3.52
C VAL A 220 -1.44 -15.53 -2.93
N HIS A 221 -1.47 -16.75 -3.49
CA HIS A 221 -0.57 -17.82 -3.08
C HIS A 221 0.76 -17.69 -3.82
N ASP A 222 1.86 -17.56 -3.07
CA ASP A 222 3.21 -17.80 -3.57
C ASP A 222 3.70 -19.17 -3.06
N THR A 223 4.73 -19.70 -3.70
CA THR A 223 5.38 -21.00 -3.44
C THR A 223 5.81 -21.24 -1.99
N GLN A 224 5.96 -20.19 -1.15
CA GLN A 224 6.37 -20.33 0.25
C GLN A 224 5.50 -19.59 1.27
N ARG A 225 4.66 -18.64 0.83
CA ARG A 225 3.83 -17.79 1.69
C ARG A 225 2.50 -17.46 1.01
N THR A 226 1.46 -17.29 1.82
CA THR A 226 0.17 -16.76 1.34
C THR A 226 0.14 -15.27 1.65
N ARG A 227 0.00 -14.44 0.62
CA ARG A 227 -0.18 -13.00 0.79
C ARG A 227 -1.66 -12.66 0.80
N VAL A 228 -2.08 -11.87 1.78
CA VAL A 228 -3.46 -11.42 1.96
C VAL A 228 -3.49 -9.91 1.93
N VAL A 229 -4.03 -9.33 0.86
CA VAL A 229 -4.21 -7.88 0.72
C VAL A 229 -5.53 -7.48 1.34
N LEU A 230 -5.50 -6.85 2.50
CA LEU A 230 -6.65 -6.36 3.26
C LEU A 230 -7.09 -4.99 2.73
N LYS A 231 -8.40 -4.80 2.55
CA LYS A 231 -9.01 -3.66 1.86
C LYS A 231 -10.21 -3.12 2.66
N GLY A 232 -10.46 -1.83 2.53
CA GLY A 232 -11.65 -1.16 3.05
C GLY A 232 -11.64 -0.96 4.56
N ASP A 233 -12.83 -0.96 5.15
CA ASP A 233 -13.02 -0.62 6.55
C ASP A 233 -13.15 -1.88 7.41
N PHE A 234 -12.51 -1.89 8.58
CA PHE A 234 -12.72 -2.94 9.57
C PHE A 234 -13.78 -2.47 10.57
N THR A 235 -14.95 -3.05 10.43
CA THR A 235 -16.14 -2.75 11.23
C THR A 235 -16.82 -4.05 11.67
N GLU A 236 -17.92 -3.94 12.40
CA GLU A 236 -18.80 -5.05 12.73
C GLU A 236 -19.35 -5.81 11.50
N ALA A 237 -19.35 -5.19 10.32
CA ALA A 237 -19.77 -5.83 9.07
C ALA A 237 -18.65 -6.68 8.42
N THR A 238 -17.42 -6.60 8.95
CA THR A 238 -16.27 -7.34 8.41
C THR A 238 -16.28 -8.76 8.92
N ARG A 239 -16.31 -9.74 8.01
CA ARG A 239 -16.46 -11.16 8.35
C ARG A 239 -15.12 -11.92 8.23
N PHE A 240 -14.17 -11.64 9.11
CA PHE A 240 -12.85 -12.28 9.06
C PHE A 240 -12.88 -13.81 9.09
N ASP A 241 -13.94 -14.44 9.60
CA ASP A 241 -14.13 -15.90 9.55
C ASP A 241 -14.12 -16.46 8.11
N ASP A 242 -14.56 -15.66 7.13
CA ASP A 242 -14.57 -16.05 5.72
C ASP A 242 -13.12 -16.18 5.17
N LEU A 243 -12.14 -15.59 5.85
CA LEU A 243 -10.71 -15.71 5.53
C LEU A 243 -10.05 -16.94 6.19
N ALA A 244 -10.59 -17.41 7.33
CA ALA A 244 -9.98 -18.45 8.16
C ALA A 244 -9.58 -19.76 7.44
N PRO A 245 -10.35 -20.28 6.46
CA PRO A 245 -9.95 -21.50 5.74
C PRO A 245 -8.62 -21.39 4.99
N GLU A 246 -8.24 -20.18 4.58
CA GLU A 246 -7.03 -19.88 3.81
C GLU A 246 -5.85 -19.49 4.71
N MET A 247 -6.08 -19.33 6.02
CA MET A 247 -5.09 -18.84 6.99
C MET A 247 -4.25 -19.97 7.60
N VAL A 248 -3.56 -20.70 6.72
CA VAL A 248 -2.69 -21.81 7.10
C VAL A 248 -1.25 -21.51 6.65
N GLY A 249 -0.27 -21.82 7.51
CA GLY A 249 1.14 -21.64 7.18
C GLY A 249 1.65 -20.22 7.48
N ARG A 250 2.54 -19.70 6.64
CA ARG A 250 3.09 -18.34 6.79
C ARG A 250 2.29 -17.36 5.96
N ILE A 251 1.83 -16.29 6.60
CA ILE A 251 0.93 -15.29 6.00
C ILE A 251 1.59 -13.92 5.97
N ASP A 252 1.53 -13.25 4.83
CA ASP A 252 1.93 -11.85 4.68
C ASP A 252 0.67 -11.00 4.49
N PHE A 253 0.33 -10.19 5.49
CA PHE A 253 -0.79 -9.26 5.41
C PHE A 253 -0.32 -7.96 4.78
N ASP A 254 -0.85 -7.61 3.62
CA ASP A 254 -0.70 -6.28 3.03
C ASP A 254 -1.89 -5.43 3.46
N VAL A 255 -1.62 -4.33 4.16
CA VAL A 255 -2.66 -3.56 4.87
C VAL A 255 -2.78 -2.15 4.31
N ALA A 256 -2.17 -1.89 3.15
CA ALA A 256 -2.12 -0.54 2.56
C ALA A 256 -3.49 0.02 2.21
N GLN A 257 -4.46 -0.87 1.95
CA GLN A 257 -5.80 -0.50 1.49
C GLN A 257 -6.85 -0.49 2.63
N VAL A 258 -6.43 -0.66 3.89
CA VAL A 258 -7.34 -0.51 5.03
C VAL A 258 -7.55 0.98 5.31
N THR A 259 -8.77 1.45 5.13
CA THR A 259 -9.10 2.88 5.17
C THR A 259 -9.64 3.35 6.51
N TYR A 260 -10.17 2.44 7.32
CA TYR A 260 -10.74 2.78 8.63
C TYR A 260 -10.84 1.53 9.51
N MET A 261 -10.78 1.72 10.82
CA MET A 261 -10.98 0.66 11.81
C MET A 261 -11.76 1.23 13.00
N ASN A 262 -12.89 0.62 13.35
CA ASN A 262 -13.62 0.93 14.59
C ASN A 262 -13.34 -0.10 15.70
N SER A 263 -13.86 0.15 16.90
CA SER A 263 -13.61 -0.71 18.06
C SER A 263 -14.18 -2.13 17.94
N LEU A 264 -15.28 -2.32 17.20
CA LEU A 264 -15.87 -3.64 16.97
C LEU A 264 -15.05 -4.43 15.92
N GLY A 265 -14.66 -3.78 14.83
CA GLY A 265 -13.79 -4.35 13.81
C GLY A 265 -12.42 -4.73 14.35
N VAL A 266 -11.81 -3.89 15.19
CA VAL A 266 -10.56 -4.21 15.89
C VAL A 266 -10.71 -5.47 16.75
N ARG A 267 -11.80 -5.60 17.52
CA ARG A 267 -12.02 -6.80 18.34
C ARG A 267 -12.17 -8.05 17.48
N ALA A 268 -13.00 -7.99 16.44
CA ALA A 268 -13.20 -9.10 15.52
C ALA A 268 -11.89 -9.52 14.82
N TRP A 269 -11.08 -8.55 14.41
CA TRP A 269 -9.75 -8.77 13.85
C TRP A 269 -8.81 -9.50 14.83
N CYS A 270 -8.72 -9.01 16.06
CA CYS A 270 -7.87 -9.63 17.10
C CYS A 270 -8.34 -11.04 17.45
N GLU A 271 -9.66 -11.27 17.53
CA GLU A 271 -10.23 -12.60 17.76
C GLU A 271 -9.91 -13.57 16.62
N PHE A 272 -10.05 -13.12 15.38
CA PHE A 272 -9.65 -13.87 14.19
C PHE A 272 -8.17 -14.24 14.21
N LEU A 273 -7.26 -13.28 14.42
CA LEU A 273 -5.81 -13.55 14.47
C LEU A 273 -5.43 -14.56 15.55
N ARG A 274 -6.16 -14.55 16.68
CA ARG A 274 -5.94 -15.48 17.79
C ARG A 274 -6.46 -16.88 17.49
N ALA A 275 -7.58 -16.99 16.78
CA ALA A 275 -8.22 -18.26 16.45
C ALA A 275 -7.63 -18.94 15.21
N ALA A 276 -7.14 -18.15 14.24
CA ALA A 276 -6.65 -18.66 12.97
C ALA A 276 -5.39 -19.54 13.15
N PRO A 277 -5.31 -20.73 12.51
CA PRO A 277 -4.20 -21.67 12.64
C PRO A 277 -2.97 -21.25 11.80
N ILE A 278 -2.65 -19.96 11.84
CA ILE A 278 -1.49 -19.38 11.18
C ILE A 278 -0.23 -19.90 11.89
N GLN A 279 0.85 -20.19 11.17
CA GLN A 279 2.12 -20.60 11.79
C GLN A 279 2.96 -19.38 12.16
N GLY A 280 2.96 -18.34 11.33
CA GLY A 280 3.56 -17.04 11.60
C GLY A 280 3.08 -16.02 10.57
N TYR A 281 3.04 -14.74 10.94
CA TYR A 281 2.58 -13.70 10.03
C TYR A 281 3.32 -12.39 10.20
N GLU A 282 3.40 -11.65 9.09
CA GLU A 282 4.05 -10.34 8.98
C GLU A 282 3.05 -9.35 8.36
N PHE A 283 3.11 -8.09 8.76
CA PHE A 283 2.31 -7.01 8.21
C PHE A 283 3.18 -6.08 7.37
N HIS A 284 2.70 -5.80 6.16
CA HIS A 284 3.36 -4.96 5.17
C HIS A 284 2.48 -3.77 4.84
N ALA A 285 3.13 -2.61 4.65
CA ALA A 285 2.49 -1.36 4.27
C ALA A 285 1.27 -1.02 5.13
N CYS A 286 1.38 -1.17 6.45
CA CYS A 286 0.30 -0.82 7.39
C CYS A 286 -0.20 0.60 7.18
N SER A 287 -1.47 0.76 6.83
CA SER A 287 -2.07 2.09 6.66
C SER A 287 -2.08 2.88 7.99
N VAL A 288 -2.17 4.21 7.90
CA VAL A 288 -2.25 5.07 9.09
C VAL A 288 -3.37 4.65 10.06
N PRO A 289 -4.61 4.36 9.59
CA PRO A 289 -5.67 3.83 10.47
C PRO A 289 -5.26 2.56 11.24
N PHE A 290 -4.56 1.63 10.58
CA PHE A 290 -4.09 0.39 11.22
C PHE A 290 -3.01 0.68 12.25
N VAL A 291 -2.03 1.51 11.91
CA VAL A 291 -0.92 1.88 12.81
C VAL A 291 -1.44 2.56 14.07
N LEU A 292 -2.43 3.46 13.94
CA LEU A 292 -3.03 4.14 15.08
C LEU A 292 -3.71 3.15 16.03
N GLN A 293 -4.43 2.16 15.52
CA GLN A 293 -5.02 1.10 16.36
C GLN A 293 -3.94 0.21 16.98
N ALA A 294 -2.95 -0.21 16.20
CA ALA A 294 -1.83 -1.05 16.66
C ALA A 294 -1.01 -0.39 17.78
N SER A 295 -0.85 0.93 17.72
CA SER A 295 -0.14 1.71 18.73
C SER A 295 -0.89 1.79 20.07
N MET A 296 -2.21 1.62 20.05
CA MET A 296 -3.05 1.64 21.26
C MET A 296 -3.40 0.24 21.78
N VAL A 297 -3.45 -0.76 20.90
CA VAL A 297 -3.92 -2.13 21.18
C VAL A 297 -2.93 -3.11 20.57
N ALA A 298 -2.01 -3.65 21.40
CA ALA A 298 -0.98 -4.59 20.96
C ALA A 298 -1.54 -5.82 20.23
N ASP A 299 -2.72 -6.31 20.64
CA ASP A 299 -3.41 -7.45 20.03
C ASP A 299 -3.77 -7.25 18.55
N VAL A 300 -3.78 -6.01 18.04
CA VAL A 300 -3.98 -5.72 16.60
C VAL A 300 -2.86 -6.32 15.76
N VAL A 301 -1.63 -6.28 16.27
CA VAL A 301 -0.46 -6.95 15.67
C VAL A 301 -0.34 -8.38 16.22
N GLY A 302 -0.78 -8.61 17.45
CA GLY A 302 -0.76 -9.91 18.09
C GLY A 302 0.67 -10.45 18.22
N ARG A 303 0.91 -11.64 17.67
CA ARG A 303 2.25 -12.28 17.67
C ARG A 303 3.02 -12.09 16.36
N GLY A 304 2.46 -11.32 15.43
CA GLY A 304 3.11 -11.00 14.17
C GLY A 304 4.15 -9.90 14.32
N THR A 305 4.70 -9.48 13.20
CA THR A 305 5.63 -8.35 13.13
C THR A 305 5.18 -7.39 12.05
N VAL A 306 5.27 -6.08 12.30
CA VAL A 306 5.10 -5.06 11.26
C VAL A 306 6.45 -4.83 10.59
N THR A 307 6.54 -5.05 9.29
CA THR A 307 7.76 -4.85 8.48
C THR A 307 7.84 -3.42 7.95
N SER A 308 6.69 -2.88 7.53
CA SER A 308 6.56 -1.54 6.96
C SER A 308 5.19 -0.95 7.22
N PHE A 309 5.12 0.37 7.29
CA PHE A 309 3.91 1.11 7.66
C PHE A 309 3.93 2.53 7.14
N PHE A 310 2.76 3.08 6.81
CA PHE A 310 2.59 4.48 6.46
C PHE A 310 2.53 5.33 7.72
N ALA A 311 3.20 6.47 7.70
CA ALA A 311 3.20 7.48 8.74
C ALA A 311 2.75 8.83 8.15
N PRO A 312 1.92 9.61 8.85
CA PRO A 312 1.48 10.93 8.38
C PRO A 312 2.61 11.95 8.57
N TYR A 313 2.85 12.76 7.55
CA TYR A 313 3.83 13.83 7.56
C TYR A 313 3.17 15.17 7.22
N HIS A 314 3.64 16.23 7.88
CA HIS A 314 3.18 17.59 7.70
C HIS A 314 4.36 18.53 7.46
N CYS A 315 4.16 19.54 6.60
CA CYS A 315 5.12 20.60 6.33
C CYS A 315 4.66 21.91 6.96
N ASP A 316 5.37 22.36 8.00
CA ASP A 316 5.13 23.64 8.68
C ASP A 316 5.20 24.87 7.78
N SER A 317 5.89 24.77 6.63
CA SER A 317 6.12 25.91 5.74
C SER A 317 4.98 26.15 4.73
N CYS A 318 4.29 25.11 4.29
CA CYS A 318 3.25 25.23 3.25
C CYS A 318 1.96 24.45 3.53
N ASP A 319 1.85 23.85 4.72
CA ASP A 319 0.69 23.08 5.18
C ASP A 319 0.40 21.84 4.31
N HIS A 320 1.39 21.39 3.54
CA HIS A 320 1.29 20.16 2.76
C HIS A 320 1.34 18.95 3.70
N GLN A 321 0.39 18.03 3.53
CA GLN A 321 0.34 16.76 4.23
C GLN A 321 0.44 15.61 3.24
N GLU A 322 1.11 14.55 3.67
CA GLU A 322 1.22 13.30 2.91
C GLU A 322 1.56 12.13 3.83
N GLU A 323 1.32 10.92 3.33
CA GLU A 323 1.74 9.69 4.00
C GLU A 323 3.08 9.23 3.43
N ARG A 324 4.00 8.82 4.31
CA ARG A 324 5.29 8.22 3.93
C ARG A 324 5.33 6.78 4.39
N LEU A 325 5.65 5.87 3.49
CA LEU A 325 5.98 4.50 3.88
C LEU A 325 7.31 4.54 4.66
N LEU A 326 7.35 3.84 5.78
CA LEU A 326 8.52 3.69 6.63
C LEU A 326 8.78 2.19 6.85
N GLN A 327 10.05 1.81 6.90
CA GLN A 327 10.47 0.47 7.27
C GLN A 327 10.69 0.38 8.79
N SER A 328 10.08 -0.59 9.45
CA SER A 328 10.25 -0.84 10.89
C SER A 328 11.72 -1.01 11.26
N ALA A 329 12.48 -1.73 10.43
CA ALA A 329 13.91 -1.92 10.64
C ALA A 329 14.69 -0.59 10.59
N ALA A 330 14.28 0.37 9.74
CA ALA A 330 14.93 1.67 9.63
C ALA A 330 14.67 2.52 10.87
N VAL A 331 13.41 2.55 11.33
CA VAL A 331 12.99 3.28 12.54
C VAL A 331 13.68 2.70 13.78
N LEU A 332 13.74 1.37 13.89
CA LEU A 332 14.48 0.70 14.98
C LEU A 332 15.99 0.99 14.93
N ALA A 333 16.60 0.94 13.75
CA ALA A 333 18.01 1.28 13.58
C ALA A 333 18.31 2.75 13.89
N ALA A 334 17.32 3.63 13.68
CA ALA A 334 17.34 5.04 14.04
C ALA A 334 17.09 5.32 15.53
N GLY A 335 16.84 4.29 16.35
CA GLY A 335 16.52 4.46 17.77
C GLY A 335 15.16 5.12 17.98
N MET A 336 14.17 4.78 17.16
CA MET A 336 12.80 5.30 17.20
C MET A 336 12.67 6.79 16.83
N VAL A 337 13.70 7.36 16.23
CA VAL A 337 13.66 8.71 15.67
C VAL A 337 12.96 8.66 14.31
N ALA A 338 11.90 9.46 14.16
CA ALA A 338 11.21 9.59 12.88
C ALA A 338 12.14 10.24 11.83
N PRO A 339 12.26 9.69 10.62
CA PRO A 339 13.00 10.33 9.55
C PRO A 339 12.32 11.64 9.15
N THR A 340 13.09 12.55 8.55
CA THR A 340 12.58 13.80 7.97
C THR A 340 12.79 13.77 6.46
N PHE A 341 11.90 14.44 5.74
CA PHE A 341 11.90 14.45 4.27
C PHE A 341 11.81 15.87 3.73
N ALA A 342 12.17 16.06 2.46
CA ALA A 342 11.96 17.32 1.76
C ALA A 342 10.52 17.41 1.23
N CYS A 343 9.87 18.54 1.46
CA CYS A 343 8.51 18.80 1.01
C CYS A 343 8.47 18.92 -0.52
N PRO A 344 7.65 18.13 -1.23
CA PRO A 344 7.59 18.18 -2.69
C PRO A 344 6.97 19.47 -3.25
N LYS A 345 6.40 20.33 -2.39
CA LYS A 345 5.76 21.58 -2.81
C LYS A 345 6.60 22.84 -2.60
N CYS A 346 7.42 22.88 -1.56
CA CYS A 346 8.17 24.09 -1.19
C CYS A 346 9.61 23.83 -0.78
N ASP A 347 10.09 22.59 -0.88
CA ASP A 347 11.41 22.13 -0.41
C ASP A 347 11.67 22.34 1.09
N GLY A 348 10.64 22.73 1.86
CA GLY A 348 10.67 22.79 3.33
C GLY A 348 10.78 21.41 3.97
N LEU A 349 10.88 21.35 5.30
CA LEU A 349 10.96 20.07 6.00
C LEU A 349 9.57 19.46 6.18
N LEU A 350 9.47 18.16 5.93
CA LEU A 350 8.36 17.32 6.38
C LEU A 350 8.76 16.62 7.68
N ALA A 351 7.93 16.78 8.70
CA ALA A 351 8.05 16.12 9.99
C ALA A 351 6.85 15.20 10.23
N LEU A 352 7.04 14.19 11.07
CA LEU A 352 5.96 13.29 11.49
C LEU A 352 4.85 14.11 12.15
N ASP A 353 3.61 13.94 11.70
CA ASP A 353 2.41 14.60 12.24
C ASP A 353 1.84 13.82 13.44
N ASP A 354 2.73 13.36 14.33
CA ASP A 354 2.41 12.65 15.57
C ASP A 354 3.65 12.67 16.50
N LEU A 355 3.49 12.24 17.75
CA LEU A 355 4.59 11.99 18.68
C LEU A 355 5.22 10.63 18.36
N PRO A 356 6.52 10.55 18.03
CA PRO A 356 7.19 9.28 17.71
C PRO A 356 6.98 8.18 18.77
N GLU A 357 6.99 8.54 20.05
CA GLU A 357 6.83 7.58 21.15
C GLU A 357 5.44 6.96 21.19
N ARG A 358 4.42 7.71 20.73
CA ARG A 358 3.04 7.23 20.62
C ARG A 358 2.86 6.45 19.32
N TYR A 359 3.29 7.04 18.21
CA TYR A 359 3.02 6.50 16.88
C TYR A 359 3.79 5.21 16.60
N PHE A 360 5.00 5.06 17.14
CA PHE A 360 5.81 3.87 16.95
C PHE A 360 5.68 2.85 18.09
N ALA A 361 4.73 3.03 19.02
CA ALA A 361 4.58 2.16 20.19
C ALA A 361 4.43 0.68 19.82
N PHE A 362 3.80 0.37 18.68
CA PHE A 362 3.63 -0.98 18.15
C PHE A 362 4.95 -1.70 17.75
N LEU A 363 6.06 -0.96 17.59
CA LEU A 363 7.39 -1.53 17.30
C LEU A 363 8.14 -1.98 18.55
N GLN A 364 7.65 -1.58 19.73
CA GLN A 364 8.16 -2.01 21.01
C GLN A 364 7.23 -3.11 21.51
N PRO A 365 7.55 -4.40 21.28
CA PRO A 365 6.84 -5.44 22.01
C PRO A 365 7.05 -5.15 23.49
N ASP A 366 5.96 -5.07 24.26
CA ASP A 366 6.02 -4.96 25.71
C ASP A 366 7.08 -5.94 26.23
N GLY A 367 8.03 -5.41 27.02
CA GLY A 367 9.20 -6.14 27.49
C GLY A 367 8.91 -7.37 28.34
#